data_AF-A0A099NSD0-F1
#
_entry.id   AF-A0A099NSD0-F1
#
_cell.length_a   1.000
_cell.length_b   1.000
_cell.length_c   1.000
_cell.angle_alpha   90.00
_cell.angle_beta   90.00
_cell.angle_gamma   90.00
#
_symmetry.space_group_name_H-M   'P 1'
#
loop_
_entity.id
_entity.type
_entity.pdbx_description
1 polymer ?
#
loop_
_entity_poly.entity_id
_entity_poly.type
_entity_poly.pdbx_seq_one_letter_code
_entity_poly.pdbx_strand_id
1 'polypeptide(L)'
;MHERQTCECGYNSVTYSVCVHRNECLLSLHECRYCHLILPRGEECLESRYYSVSGHEWTCGSKTTECFKCGKIVRLRELDTHLKNHEFVEAEVSERTIQCSNVLCVNKFTGDNSIGLCTECFSPLYSDIRDDDGRRLKARIERRYILQLKNGCGDLQCDNQLCVSSSECICRGSMGEIIKFVKKWVSEGPYMFCVSRKMRELRKNKG
;
A
#
# COMPACT_ATOMS: atom_id res chain seq x y z
N MET A 1 -19.33 61.70 -22.92
CA MET A 1 -19.91 60.59 -23.70
C MET A 1 -19.05 59.36 -23.47
N HIS A 2 -19.62 58.26 -22.98
CA HIS A 2 -18.85 57.02 -22.84
C HIS A 2 -18.72 56.35 -24.22
N GLU A 3 -17.49 56.09 -24.63
CA GLU A 3 -17.20 55.38 -25.88
C GLU A 3 -17.75 53.94 -25.78
N ARG A 4 -18.53 53.54 -26.79
CA ARG A 4 -19.09 52.19 -26.86
C ARG A 4 -18.13 51.30 -27.62
N GLN A 5 -17.92 50.10 -27.12
CA GLN A 5 -17.11 49.08 -27.78
C GLN A 5 -17.97 47.86 -28.09
N THR A 6 -17.53 47.09 -29.09
CA THR A 6 -18.19 45.85 -29.49
C THR A 6 -17.22 44.69 -29.32
N CYS A 7 -17.66 43.62 -28.67
CA CYS A 7 -16.94 42.34 -28.61
C CYS A 7 -17.14 41.55 -29.92
N GLU A 8 -16.23 40.65 -30.26
CA GLU A 8 -16.28 39.82 -31.46
C GLU A 8 -17.54 38.93 -31.54
N CYS A 9 -18.19 38.65 -30.40
CA CYS A 9 -19.48 37.96 -30.34
C CYS A 9 -20.69 38.84 -30.66
N GLY A 10 -20.49 40.14 -30.94
CA GLY A 10 -21.55 41.11 -31.19
C GLY A 10 -22.06 41.85 -29.95
N TYR A 11 -21.56 41.57 -28.75
CA TYR A 11 -21.94 42.30 -27.53
C TYR A 11 -21.43 43.74 -27.58
N ASN A 12 -22.35 44.71 -27.64
CA ASN A 12 -22.05 46.15 -27.68
C ASN A 12 -22.47 46.83 -26.37
N SER A 13 -21.52 47.45 -25.69
CA SER A 13 -21.78 48.17 -24.43
C SER A 13 -20.69 49.20 -24.14
N VAL A 14 -20.74 49.84 -22.96
CA VAL A 14 -19.67 50.72 -22.46
C VAL A 14 -18.39 49.91 -22.24
N THR A 15 -17.22 50.53 -22.47
CA THR A 15 -15.88 49.90 -22.37
C THR A 15 -15.72 48.95 -21.18
N TYR A 16 -16.10 49.38 -19.96
CA TYR A 16 -15.99 48.53 -18.77
C TYR A 16 -16.78 47.22 -18.89
N SER A 17 -18.05 47.29 -19.31
CA SER A 17 -18.91 46.10 -19.48
C SER A 17 -18.38 45.17 -20.57
N VAL A 18 -17.78 45.72 -21.63
CA VAL A 18 -17.14 44.92 -22.69
C VAL A 18 -15.88 44.23 -22.18
N CYS A 19 -15.08 44.88 -21.32
CA CYS A 19 -13.92 44.27 -20.68
C CYS A 19 -14.32 43.11 -19.75
N VAL A 20 -15.37 43.28 -18.94
CA VAL A 20 -15.89 42.19 -18.09
C VAL A 20 -16.41 41.05 -18.95
N HIS A 21 -17.22 41.36 -19.96
CA HIS A 21 -17.76 40.36 -20.89
C HIS A 21 -16.67 39.57 -21.63
N ARG A 22 -15.55 40.20 -22.02
CA ARG A 22 -14.43 39.50 -22.68
C ARG A 22 -13.87 38.33 -21.86
N ASN A 23 -13.98 38.38 -20.53
CA ASN A 23 -13.56 37.28 -19.65
C ASN A 23 -14.56 36.12 -19.56
N GLU A 24 -15.82 36.33 -19.97
CA GLU A 24 -16.90 35.33 -19.93
C GLU A 24 -17.38 34.94 -21.33
N CYS A 25 -16.89 35.62 -22.36
CA CYS A 25 -17.29 35.43 -23.74
C CYS A 25 -16.91 34.03 -24.22
N LEU A 26 -17.86 33.32 -24.83
CA LEU A 26 -17.66 31.98 -25.38
C LEU A 26 -16.61 31.96 -26.51
N LEU A 27 -16.42 33.10 -27.19
CA LEU A 27 -15.42 33.28 -28.25
C LEU A 27 -14.05 33.72 -27.71
N SER A 28 -13.93 34.03 -26.42
CA SER A 28 -12.64 34.35 -25.83
C SER A 28 -11.69 33.15 -25.95
N LEU A 29 -10.46 33.42 -26.36
CA LEU A 29 -9.44 32.39 -26.55
C LEU A 29 -8.83 32.03 -25.19
N HIS A 30 -8.64 30.74 -24.98
CA HIS A 30 -7.93 30.19 -23.83
C HIS A 30 -7.11 28.97 -24.24
N GLU A 31 -6.07 28.66 -23.47
CA GLU A 31 -5.35 27.39 -23.60
C GLU A 31 -6.12 26.29 -22.87
N CYS A 32 -6.47 25.23 -23.59
CA CYS A 32 -7.16 24.07 -23.00
C CYS A 32 -6.16 23.15 -22.29
N ARG A 33 -6.42 22.81 -21.02
CA ARG A 33 -5.54 21.94 -20.22
C ARG A 33 -5.37 20.49 -20.74
N TYR A 34 -6.21 20.06 -21.67
CA TYR A 34 -6.23 18.68 -22.18
C TYR A 34 -5.61 18.54 -23.57
N CYS A 35 -5.84 19.50 -24.46
CA CYS A 35 -5.28 19.48 -25.82
C CYS A 35 -4.13 20.47 -26.02
N HIS A 36 -3.91 21.39 -25.06
CA HIS A 36 -2.87 22.42 -25.10
C HIS A 36 -2.95 23.33 -26.33
N LEU A 37 -4.14 23.46 -26.93
CA LEU A 37 -4.42 24.37 -28.03
C LEU A 37 -5.10 25.64 -27.52
N ILE A 38 -4.79 26.76 -28.18
CA ILE A 38 -5.45 28.05 -27.96
C ILE A 38 -6.72 28.08 -28.81
N LEU A 39 -7.87 27.99 -28.16
CA LEU A 39 -9.18 27.87 -28.82
C LEU A 39 -10.24 28.69 -28.09
N PRO A 40 -11.38 28.99 -28.75
CA PRO A 40 -12.55 29.57 -28.10
C PRO A 40 -13.00 28.73 -26.89
N ARG A 41 -13.49 29.40 -25.84
CA ARG A 41 -14.02 28.75 -24.64
C ARG A 41 -15.21 27.82 -24.92
N GLY A 42 -16.01 28.09 -25.93
CA GLY A 42 -17.17 27.28 -26.31
C GLY A 42 -18.34 27.41 -25.33
N GLU A 43 -19.47 26.77 -25.68
CA GLU A 43 -20.72 26.84 -24.92
C GLU A 43 -20.62 26.13 -23.56
N GLU A 44 -20.96 26.84 -22.49
CA GLU A 44 -20.95 26.30 -21.13
C GLU A 44 -22.19 25.44 -20.86
N CYS A 45 -22.01 24.30 -20.18
CA CYS A 45 -23.10 23.53 -19.59
C CYS A 45 -23.13 23.72 -18.06
N LEU A 46 -24.15 23.16 -17.41
CA LEU A 46 -24.27 23.23 -15.94
C LEU A 46 -23.04 22.63 -15.26
N GLU A 47 -22.54 21.51 -15.77
CA GLU A 47 -21.38 20.83 -15.23
C GLU A 47 -20.09 21.62 -15.47
N SER A 48 -19.90 22.22 -16.65
CA SER A 48 -18.70 23.02 -16.92
C SER A 48 -18.61 24.21 -15.97
N ARG A 49 -19.75 24.86 -15.69
CA ARG A 49 -19.85 25.92 -14.69
C ARG A 49 -19.55 25.42 -13.28
N TYR A 50 -20.11 24.27 -12.89
CA TYR A 50 -19.88 23.68 -11.56
C TYR A 50 -18.39 23.39 -11.31
N TYR A 51 -17.70 22.82 -12.30
CA TYR A 51 -16.26 22.53 -12.22
C TYR A 51 -15.36 23.71 -12.58
N SER A 52 -15.94 24.88 -12.92
CA SER A 52 -15.21 26.07 -13.35
C SER A 52 -14.21 25.78 -14.49
N VAL A 53 -14.69 25.03 -15.50
CA VAL A 53 -13.97 24.71 -16.73
C VAL A 53 -14.72 25.28 -17.92
N SER A 54 -14.00 25.60 -19.00
CA SER A 54 -14.66 26.07 -20.22
C SER A 54 -15.50 24.97 -20.88
N GLY A 55 -16.46 25.34 -21.75
CA GLY A 55 -17.23 24.38 -22.54
C GLY A 55 -16.35 23.47 -23.41
N HIS A 56 -15.28 24.04 -23.98
CA HIS A 56 -14.27 23.30 -24.72
C HIS A 56 -13.49 22.34 -23.81
N GLU A 57 -13.05 22.78 -22.63
CA GLU A 57 -12.36 21.91 -21.68
C GLU A 57 -13.25 20.74 -21.24
N TRP A 58 -14.55 20.98 -21.05
CA TRP A 58 -15.51 19.93 -20.69
C TRP A 58 -15.61 18.84 -21.78
N THR A 59 -15.77 19.26 -23.02
CA THR A 59 -15.88 18.34 -24.17
C THR A 59 -14.55 17.64 -24.44
N CYS A 60 -13.43 18.37 -24.39
CA CYS A 60 -12.10 17.80 -24.58
C CYS A 60 -11.73 16.81 -23.46
N GLY A 61 -12.04 17.14 -22.21
CA GLY A 61 -11.82 16.28 -21.04
C GLY A 61 -12.73 15.06 -20.98
N SER A 62 -13.79 15.02 -21.79
CA SER A 62 -14.68 13.85 -21.94
C SER A 62 -14.05 12.74 -22.79
N LYS A 63 -12.99 13.03 -23.55
CA LYS A 63 -12.22 12.01 -24.27
C LYS A 63 -11.59 11.02 -23.29
N THR A 64 -11.45 9.78 -23.72
CA THR A 64 -10.89 8.71 -22.91
C THR A 64 -9.41 8.51 -23.15
N THR A 65 -8.70 8.05 -22.13
CA THR A 65 -7.31 7.65 -22.13
C THR A 65 -7.15 6.36 -21.33
N GLU A 66 -6.05 5.65 -21.53
CA GLU A 66 -5.73 4.42 -20.78
C GLU A 66 -4.86 4.75 -19.57
N CYS A 67 -5.21 4.19 -18.41
CA CYS A 67 -4.36 4.31 -17.23
C CYS A 67 -3.11 3.42 -17.37
N PHE A 68 -1.93 4.02 -17.30
CA PHE A 68 -0.66 3.29 -17.39
C PHE A 68 -0.39 2.32 -16.23
N LYS A 69 -1.05 2.48 -15.06
CA LYS A 69 -0.90 1.56 -13.93
C LYS A 69 -1.75 0.29 -14.06
N CYS A 70 -2.97 0.39 -14.61
CA CYS A 70 -3.94 -0.71 -14.57
C CYS A 70 -4.64 -1.01 -15.89
N GLY A 71 -4.33 -0.31 -16.98
CA GLY A 71 -4.93 -0.50 -18.30
C GLY A 71 -6.40 -0.09 -18.42
N LYS A 72 -6.98 0.52 -17.37
CA LYS A 72 -8.39 0.92 -17.40
C LYS A 72 -8.59 2.15 -18.27
N ILE A 73 -9.59 2.11 -19.14
CA ILE A 73 -10.04 3.25 -19.93
C ILE A 73 -10.79 4.22 -19.00
N VAL A 74 -10.26 5.44 -18.85
CA VAL A 74 -10.80 6.51 -18.00
C VAL A 74 -10.92 7.80 -18.81
N ARG A 75 -11.78 8.74 -18.41
CA ARG A 75 -11.85 10.05 -19.06
C ARG A 75 -10.63 10.89 -18.68
N LEU A 76 -10.14 11.74 -19.59
CA LEU A 76 -9.00 12.63 -19.35
C LEU A 76 -9.20 13.48 -18.09
N ARG A 77 -10.41 14.01 -17.88
CA ARG A 77 -10.74 14.79 -16.67
C ARG A 77 -10.71 13.98 -15.36
N GLU A 78 -10.87 12.67 -15.44
CA GLU A 78 -10.95 11.75 -14.29
C GLU A 78 -9.61 11.01 -14.07
N LEU A 79 -8.61 11.20 -14.94
CA LEU A 79 -7.34 10.48 -14.82
C LEU A 79 -6.57 10.85 -13.54
N ASP A 80 -6.54 12.13 -13.17
CA ASP A 80 -5.85 12.60 -11.95
C ASP A 80 -6.45 11.98 -10.67
N THR A 81 -7.78 11.98 -10.54
CA THR A 81 -8.47 11.37 -9.40
C THR A 81 -8.32 9.84 -9.41
N HIS A 82 -8.33 9.22 -10.59
CA HIS A 82 -8.04 7.81 -10.74
C HIS A 82 -6.62 7.44 -10.27
N LEU A 83 -5.60 8.27 -10.58
CA LEU A 83 -4.23 8.06 -10.13
C LEU A 83 -4.07 8.23 -8.61
N LYS A 84 -4.71 9.25 -8.03
CA LYS A 84 -4.77 9.42 -6.57
C LYS A 84 -5.40 8.21 -5.88
N ASN A 85 -6.42 7.60 -6.48
CA ASN A 85 -7.01 6.37 -5.92
C ASN A 85 -6.02 5.19 -5.92
N HIS A 86 -5.09 5.10 -6.87
CA HIS A 86 -4.01 4.11 -6.79
C HIS A 86 -3.09 4.39 -5.60
N GLU A 87 -2.72 5.65 -5.37
CA GLU A 87 -1.88 6.04 -4.22
C GLU A 87 -2.55 5.70 -2.90
N PHE A 88 -3.86 5.95 -2.77
CA PHE A 88 -4.63 5.58 -1.57
C PHE A 88 -4.71 4.07 -1.38
N VAL A 89 -4.93 3.29 -2.44
CA VAL A 89 -4.96 1.83 -2.34
C VAL A 89 -3.57 1.28 -2.00
N GLU A 90 -2.51 1.80 -2.61
CA GLU A 90 -1.12 1.43 -2.29
C GLU A 90 -0.79 1.75 -0.82
N ALA A 91 -1.19 2.93 -0.33
CA ALA A 91 -1.04 3.32 1.07
C ALA A 91 -1.86 2.44 2.01
N GLU A 92 -3.14 2.18 1.70
CA GLU A 92 -3.99 1.30 2.50
C GLU A 92 -3.49 -0.13 2.53
N VAL A 93 -2.97 -0.68 1.43
CA VAL A 93 -2.37 -2.02 1.41
C VAL A 93 -1.09 -2.06 2.24
N SER A 94 -0.28 -0.99 2.18
CA SER A 94 0.88 -0.81 3.06
C SER A 94 0.48 -0.72 4.54
N GLU A 95 -0.70 -0.17 4.84
CA GLU A 95 -1.26 -0.03 6.19
C GLU A 95 -2.05 -1.26 6.67
N ARG A 96 -2.62 -2.06 5.76
CA ARG A 96 -3.21 -3.39 6.02
C ARG A 96 -2.07 -4.40 6.14
N THR A 97 -1.31 -4.20 7.19
CA THR A 97 -0.05 -4.85 7.45
C THR A 97 -0.29 -6.31 7.78
N ILE A 98 0.14 -7.20 6.88
CA ILE A 98 0.21 -8.62 7.18
C ILE A 98 1.17 -8.77 8.37
N GLN A 99 0.67 -9.28 9.49
CA GLN A 99 1.52 -9.54 10.65
C GLN A 99 2.46 -10.71 10.34
N CYS A 100 3.67 -10.68 10.91
CA CYS A 100 4.56 -11.83 10.86
C CYS A 100 3.85 -13.07 11.42
N SER A 101 3.90 -14.20 10.71
CA SER A 101 3.28 -15.45 11.15
C SER A 101 3.89 -16.05 12.43
N ASN A 102 5.05 -15.54 12.88
CA ASN A 102 5.56 -15.83 14.22
C ASN A 102 4.77 -15.03 15.25
N VAL A 103 3.93 -15.73 16.01
CA VAL A 103 3.02 -15.17 17.04
C VAL A 103 3.77 -14.34 18.07
N LEU A 104 5.05 -14.64 18.31
CA LEU A 104 5.86 -13.91 19.28
C LEU A 104 6.51 -12.65 18.70
N CYS A 105 6.40 -12.41 17.39
CA CYS A 105 7.00 -11.28 16.69
C CYS A 105 6.05 -10.08 16.65
N VAL A 106 6.59 -8.89 16.88
CA VAL A 106 5.86 -7.62 16.77
C VAL A 106 6.05 -6.90 15.43
N ASN A 107 6.94 -7.43 14.59
CA ASN A 107 7.23 -6.84 13.28
C ASN A 107 6.15 -7.24 12.27
N LYS A 108 5.98 -6.35 11.27
CA LYS A 108 5.16 -6.60 10.10
C LYS A 108 5.87 -7.58 9.16
N PHE A 109 5.10 -8.36 8.40
CA PHE A 109 5.63 -9.12 7.29
C PHE A 109 6.00 -8.15 6.17
N THR A 110 7.28 -8.11 5.84
CA THR A 110 7.86 -7.28 4.77
C THR A 110 8.66 -8.12 3.78
N GLY A 111 8.62 -9.45 3.93
CA GLY A 111 9.44 -10.37 3.16
C GLY A 111 8.70 -10.98 1.98
N ASP A 112 9.44 -11.66 1.11
CA ASP A 112 8.92 -12.50 0.04
C ASP A 112 9.26 -13.96 0.37
N ASN A 113 8.59 -14.52 1.38
CA ASN A 113 8.70 -15.94 1.70
C ASN A 113 7.34 -16.59 1.85
N SER A 114 7.26 -17.86 1.48
CA SER A 114 6.02 -18.64 1.46
C SER A 114 5.42 -18.95 2.83
N ILE A 115 6.11 -18.61 3.92
CA ILE A 115 5.71 -18.91 5.30
C ILE A 115 5.35 -17.67 6.13
N GLY A 116 5.27 -16.49 5.52
CA GLY A 116 4.73 -15.28 6.14
C GLY A 116 5.58 -14.68 7.27
N LEU A 117 6.89 -14.99 7.33
CA LEU A 117 7.78 -14.47 8.37
C LEU A 117 8.46 -13.17 7.95
N CYS A 118 8.59 -12.20 8.87
CA CYS A 118 9.39 -11.00 8.61
C CYS A 118 10.87 -11.35 8.37
N THR A 119 11.63 -10.42 7.80
CA THR A 119 13.06 -10.62 7.45
C THR A 119 13.89 -11.12 8.64
N GLU A 120 13.70 -10.56 9.82
CA GLU A 120 14.39 -10.99 11.05
C GLU A 120 14.02 -12.42 11.48
N CYS A 121 12.74 -12.79 11.39
CA CYS A 121 12.29 -14.14 11.75
C CYS A 121 12.70 -15.19 10.70
N PHE A 122 12.75 -14.80 9.42
CA PHE A 122 13.07 -15.67 8.30
C PHE A 122 14.58 -15.86 8.09
N SER A 123 15.40 -14.86 8.43
CA SER A 123 16.86 -14.90 8.20
C SER A 123 17.56 -16.19 8.68
N PRO A 124 17.27 -16.73 9.89
CA PRO A 124 17.84 -18.02 10.33
C PRO A 124 17.38 -19.25 9.54
N LEU A 125 16.31 -19.12 8.75
CA LEU A 125 15.73 -20.17 7.91
C LEU A 125 16.10 -20.01 6.43
N TYR A 126 16.73 -18.90 6.06
CA TYR A 126 17.12 -18.59 4.70
C TYR A 126 18.18 -19.56 4.19
N SER A 127 18.10 -19.89 2.90
CA SER A 127 19.13 -20.58 2.15
C SER A 127 18.97 -20.21 0.69
N ASP A 128 20.11 -20.02 0.05
CA ASP A 128 20.31 -19.79 -1.38
C ASP A 128 20.07 -21.05 -2.24
N ILE A 129 20.02 -22.23 -1.63
CA ILE A 129 19.81 -23.50 -2.33
C ILE A 129 18.33 -23.67 -2.66
N ARG A 130 18.02 -23.87 -3.95
CA ARG A 130 16.68 -24.18 -4.45
C ARG A 130 16.10 -25.41 -3.72
N ASP A 131 14.89 -25.25 -3.20
CA ASP A 131 14.17 -26.25 -2.40
C ASP A 131 12.73 -26.37 -2.90
N ASP A 132 12.55 -26.98 -4.07
CA ASP A 132 11.24 -27.07 -4.74
C ASP A 132 10.21 -27.86 -3.91
N ASP A 133 10.65 -28.83 -3.11
CA ASP A 133 9.78 -29.64 -2.24
C ASP A 133 9.55 -29.03 -0.84
N GLY A 134 10.24 -27.94 -0.48
CA GLY A 134 10.18 -27.32 0.86
C GLY A 134 10.72 -28.18 2.01
N ARG A 135 11.32 -29.35 1.72
CA ARG A 135 11.80 -30.29 2.74
C ARG A 135 12.97 -29.72 3.52
N ARG A 136 13.85 -28.95 2.86
CA ARG A 136 15.03 -28.35 3.51
C ARG A 136 14.60 -27.21 4.43
N LEU A 137 13.62 -26.40 4.01
CA LEU A 137 13.01 -25.39 4.85
C LEU A 137 12.36 -26.01 6.09
N LYS A 138 11.57 -27.08 5.93
CA LYS A 138 10.97 -27.82 7.06
C LYS A 138 12.04 -28.33 8.03
N ALA A 139 13.12 -28.93 7.53
CA ALA A 139 14.21 -29.40 8.37
C ALA A 139 14.91 -28.26 9.15
N ARG A 140 15.04 -27.06 8.56
CA ARG A 140 15.56 -25.87 9.26
C ARG A 140 14.62 -25.39 10.36
N ILE A 141 13.31 -25.40 10.11
CA ILE A 141 12.29 -25.07 11.11
C ILE A 141 12.35 -26.08 12.28
N GLU A 142 12.37 -27.37 11.99
CA GLU A 142 12.49 -28.42 13.01
C GLU A 142 13.77 -28.26 13.84
N ARG A 143 14.92 -28.06 13.17
CA ARG A 143 16.20 -27.83 13.85
C ARG A 143 16.15 -26.63 14.78
N ARG A 144 15.51 -25.53 14.35
CA ARG A 144 15.38 -24.33 15.18
C ARG A 144 14.59 -24.59 16.45
N TYR A 145 13.47 -25.31 16.38
CA TYR A 145 12.70 -25.70 17.56
C TYR A 145 13.46 -26.67 18.48
N ILE A 146 14.16 -27.66 17.90
CA ILE A 146 14.99 -28.59 18.69
C ILE A 146 16.04 -27.82 19.49
N LEU A 147 16.73 -26.85 18.88
CA LEU A 147 17.71 -26.02 19.59
C LEU A 147 17.05 -25.17 20.68
N GLN A 148 15.86 -24.62 20.43
CA GLN A 148 15.12 -23.81 21.39
C GLN A 148 14.66 -24.63 22.62
N LEU A 149 14.24 -25.87 22.43
CA LEU A 149 13.80 -26.79 23.49
C LEU A 149 14.95 -27.51 24.19
N LYS A 150 16.10 -27.65 23.53
CA LYS A 150 17.28 -28.31 24.11
C LYS A 150 18.21 -27.32 24.83
N ASN A 151 18.56 -26.23 24.16
CA ASN A 151 19.57 -25.28 24.63
C ASN A 151 18.94 -23.98 25.16
N GLY A 152 17.77 -23.61 24.63
CA GLY A 152 17.12 -22.37 24.98
C GLY A 152 17.68 -21.17 24.22
N CYS A 153 17.10 -19.99 24.48
CA CYS A 153 17.55 -18.74 23.89
C CYS A 153 18.55 -17.97 24.77
N GLY A 154 18.82 -18.46 25.98
CA GLY A 154 19.76 -17.85 26.92
C GLY A 154 19.24 -16.61 27.67
N ASP A 155 17.95 -16.27 27.52
CA ASP A 155 17.33 -15.17 28.26
C ASP A 155 16.57 -15.69 29.48
N LEU A 156 16.89 -15.16 30.67
CA LEU A 156 16.28 -15.52 31.96
C LEU A 156 14.82 -15.07 32.08
N GLN A 157 14.38 -14.10 31.28
CA GLN A 157 13.00 -13.59 31.27
C GLN A 157 12.21 -14.07 30.04
N CYS A 158 12.60 -15.22 29.48
CA CYS A 158 11.88 -15.82 28.36
C CYS A 158 10.50 -16.32 28.80
N ASP A 159 9.45 -15.85 28.13
CA ASP A 159 8.04 -16.25 28.34
C ASP A 159 7.53 -17.16 27.20
N ASN A 160 8.44 -17.70 26.38
CA ASN A 160 8.06 -18.61 25.31
C ASN A 160 7.92 -20.04 25.82
N GLN A 161 6.70 -20.57 25.78
CA GLN A 161 6.37 -21.94 26.19
C GLN A 161 7.09 -23.04 25.39
N LEU A 162 7.69 -22.71 24.24
CA LEU A 162 8.50 -23.62 23.43
C LEU A 162 10.01 -23.40 23.61
N CYS A 163 10.44 -22.82 24.72
CA CYS A 163 11.85 -22.55 25.01
C CYS A 163 12.22 -23.05 26.40
N VAL A 164 13.29 -23.84 26.51
CA VAL A 164 13.73 -24.40 27.81
C VAL A 164 14.19 -23.31 28.79
N SER A 165 14.61 -22.15 28.30
CA SER A 165 14.92 -20.98 29.13
C SER A 165 13.67 -20.39 29.82
N SER A 166 12.47 -20.72 29.37
CA SER A 166 11.23 -20.31 30.02
C SER A 166 10.88 -21.21 31.19
N SER A 167 10.37 -20.62 32.28
CA SER A 167 9.79 -21.34 33.40
C SER A 167 8.57 -22.18 33.00
N GLU A 168 7.85 -21.77 31.95
CA GLU A 168 6.61 -22.38 31.46
C GLU A 168 6.84 -23.29 30.24
N CYS A 169 8.06 -23.81 30.06
CA CYS A 169 8.36 -24.67 28.92
C CYS A 169 7.54 -25.97 28.96
N ILE A 170 6.77 -26.23 27.90
CA ILE A 170 5.85 -27.39 27.81
C ILE A 170 6.62 -28.70 27.58
N CYS A 171 7.82 -28.66 26.99
CA CYS A 171 8.61 -29.85 26.68
C CYS A 171 10.01 -29.76 27.30
N ARG A 172 10.27 -30.59 28.32
CA ARG A 172 11.58 -30.75 28.99
C ARG A 172 12.01 -32.22 29.03
N GLY A 173 11.77 -32.93 27.93
CA GLY A 173 12.08 -34.35 27.80
C GLY A 173 13.49 -34.64 27.30
N SER A 174 13.76 -35.92 27.14
CA SER A 174 14.88 -36.45 26.37
C SER A 174 14.85 -35.95 24.92
N MET A 175 15.99 -36.06 24.22
CA MET A 175 16.08 -35.70 22.81
C MET A 175 15.03 -36.40 21.93
N GLY A 176 14.70 -37.67 22.22
CA GLY A 176 13.69 -38.42 21.47
C GLY A 176 12.28 -37.83 21.62
N GLU A 177 11.92 -37.43 22.85
CA GLU A 177 10.63 -36.78 23.14
C GLU A 177 10.55 -35.40 22.49
N ILE A 178 11.62 -34.60 22.55
CA ILE A 178 11.69 -33.30 21.87
C ILE A 178 11.48 -33.47 20.37
N ILE A 179 12.18 -34.40 19.72
CA ILE A 179 12.04 -34.62 18.26
C ILE A 179 10.61 -35.03 17.90
N LYS A 180 10.00 -35.94 18.67
CA LYS A 180 8.63 -36.38 18.45
C LYS A 180 7.64 -35.22 18.60
N PHE A 181 7.82 -34.38 19.62
CA PHE A 181 7.01 -33.19 19.85
C PHE A 181 7.17 -32.17 18.72
N VAL A 182 8.40 -31.84 18.32
CA VAL A 182 8.67 -30.85 17.27
C VAL A 182 8.08 -31.27 15.93
N LYS A 183 8.23 -32.54 15.52
CA LYS A 183 7.64 -33.03 14.26
C LYS A 183 6.12 -32.85 14.21
N LYS A 184 5.45 -33.08 15.35
CA LYS A 184 4.02 -32.82 15.50
C LYS A 184 3.72 -31.31 15.42
N TRP A 185 4.42 -30.50 16.22
CA TRP A 185 4.20 -29.05 16.27
C TRP A 185 4.40 -28.36 14.92
N VAL A 186 5.48 -28.68 14.20
CA VAL A 186 5.78 -28.06 12.90
C VAL A 186 4.70 -28.34 11.85
N SER A 187 3.90 -29.39 12.03
CA SER A 187 2.83 -29.75 11.09
C SER A 187 1.48 -29.09 11.43
N GLU A 188 1.24 -28.76 12.71
CA GLU A 188 -0.09 -28.35 13.21
C GLU A 188 -0.11 -26.98 13.91
N GLY A 189 1.03 -26.57 14.48
CA GLY A 189 1.12 -25.44 15.40
C GLY A 189 1.59 -24.15 14.74
N PRO A 190 1.27 -22.99 15.35
CA PRO A 190 1.78 -21.71 14.88
C PRO A 190 3.28 -21.57 15.12
N TYR A 191 3.90 -20.64 14.38
CA TYR A 191 5.30 -20.29 14.62
C TYR A 191 5.44 -19.54 15.95
N MET A 192 6.35 -20.03 16.79
CA MET A 192 6.65 -19.51 18.13
C MET A 192 8.16 -19.55 18.36
N PHE A 193 8.90 -18.90 17.45
CA PHE A 193 10.35 -18.77 17.58
C PHE A 193 10.67 -17.69 18.60
N CYS A 194 11.67 -17.93 19.45
CA CYS A 194 12.22 -16.91 20.31
C CYS A 194 12.67 -15.71 19.50
N VAL A 195 12.20 -14.54 19.92
CA VAL A 195 12.52 -13.23 19.35
C VAL A 195 13.59 -12.53 20.19
N SER A 196 14.07 -11.37 19.73
CA SER A 196 15.02 -10.56 20.50
C SER A 196 14.39 -10.01 21.79
N ARG A 197 15.22 -9.63 22.77
CA ARG A 197 14.75 -9.00 24.01
C ARG A 197 13.93 -7.74 23.74
N LYS A 198 14.38 -6.89 22.81
CA LYS A 198 13.67 -5.68 22.37
C LYS A 198 12.26 -5.98 21.87
N MET A 199 12.07 -7.05 21.08
CA MET A 199 10.74 -7.45 20.60
C MET A 199 9.83 -7.92 21.73
N ARG A 200 10.37 -8.66 22.72
CA ARG A 200 9.61 -9.07 23.90
C ARG A 200 9.13 -7.87 24.71
N GLU A 201 10.00 -6.88 24.94
CA GLU A 201 9.66 -5.65 25.66
C GLU A 201 8.57 -4.85 24.93
N LEU A 202 8.70 -4.68 23.61
CA LEU A 202 7.66 -4.02 22.80
C LEU A 202 6.32 -4.78 22.82
N ARG A 203 6.34 -6.12 22.89
CA ARG A 203 5.13 -6.93 23.01
C ARG A 203 4.44 -6.70 24.34
N LYS A 204 5.20 -6.63 25.44
CA LYS A 204 4.65 -6.37 26.78
C LYS A 204 4.04 -4.98 26.91
N ASN A 205 4.56 -3.99 26.21
CA ASN A 205 4.05 -2.61 26.23
C ASN A 205 2.79 -2.40 25.34
N LYS A 206 2.46 -3.36 24.47
CA LYS A 206 1.27 -3.32 23.62
C LYS A 206 0.08 -4.11 24.19
N GLY A 207 0.29 -4.85 25.27
CA GLY A 207 -0.72 -5.67 25.95
C GLY A 207 -1.40 -4.93 27.09
#